data_AF-A0A943XU96-F1
#
_entry.id   AF-A0A943XU96-F1
#
_cell.length_a   1.000
_cell.length_b   1.000
_cell.length_c   1.000
_cell.angle_alpha   90.00
_cell.angle_beta   90.00
_cell.angle_gamma   90.00
#
_symmetry.space_group_name_H-M   'P 1'
#
loop_
_entity.id
_entity.type
_entity.pdbx_description
1 polymer ?
#
loop_
_entity_poly.entity_id
_entity_poly.type
_entity_poly.pdbx_seq_one_letter_code
_entity_poly.pdbx_strand_id
1 'polypeptide(L)' 'MKARFSLLGLPLAQAEEIISGLGKRVKTVQYESKRGLEGADDWRVLRCRERDGEVELVVSAFLTQL' A
#
# COMPACT_ATOMS: atom_id res chain seq x y z
N MET A 1 -10.46 -19.97 4.77
CA MET A 1 -10.80 -18.60 5.22
C MET A 1 -10.16 -17.60 4.26
N LYS A 2 -10.93 -16.87 3.44
CA LYS A 2 -10.44 -15.71 2.69
C LYS A 2 -10.82 -14.46 3.47
N ALA A 3 -9.94 -13.98 4.35
CA ALA A 3 -10.09 -12.63 4.87
C ALA A 3 -9.79 -11.68 3.71
N ARG A 4 -10.85 -11.14 3.11
CA ARG A 4 -10.76 -10.14 2.04
C ARG A 4 -10.50 -8.79 2.71
N PHE A 5 -9.31 -8.60 3.29
CA PHE A 5 -8.90 -7.31 3.80
C PHE A 5 -8.83 -6.34 2.63
N SER A 6 -9.70 -5.34 2.60
CA SER A 6 -9.62 -4.26 1.62
C SER A 6 -8.54 -3.29 2.08
N LEU A 7 -7.28 -3.58 1.73
CA LEU A 7 -6.15 -2.68 2.01
C LEU A 7 -6.14 -1.44 1.11
N LEU A 8 -7.01 -1.38 0.10
CA LEU A 8 -7.10 -0.26 -0.84
C LEU A 8 -7.40 1.05 -0.11
N GLY A 9 -6.63 2.08 -0.42
CA GLY A 9 -6.77 3.43 0.13
C GLY A 9 -6.17 3.63 1.52
N LEU A 10 -5.72 2.56 2.19
CA LEU A 10 -5.03 2.68 3.47
C LEU A 10 -3.65 3.33 3.29
N PRO A 11 -3.16 4.07 4.30
CA PRO A 11 -1.76 4.45 4.39
C PRO A 11 -0.85 3.22 4.35
N LEU A 12 0.30 3.34 3.71
CA LEU A 12 1.28 2.25 3.57
C LEU A 12 1.63 1.62 4.92
N ALA A 13 1.94 2.43 5.93
CA ALA A 13 2.32 1.94 7.26
C ALA A 13 1.22 1.09 7.90
N GLN A 14 -0.05 1.49 7.76
CA GLN A 14 -1.18 0.74 8.29
C GLN A 14 -1.38 -0.58 7.52
N ALA A 15 -1.20 -0.57 6.21
CA ALA A 15 -1.29 -1.78 5.41
C ALA A 15 -0.17 -2.78 5.74
N GLU A 16 1.05 -2.29 5.97
CA GLU A 16 2.20 -3.09 6.40
C GLU A 16 1.95 -3.74 7.76
N GLU A 17 1.48 -2.97 8.74
CA GLU A 17 1.14 -3.49 10.07
C GLU A 17 0.10 -4.62 10.01
N ILE A 18 -0.97 -4.43 9.22
CA ILE A 18 -2.00 -5.45 9.03
C ILE A 18 -1.41 -6.72 8.41
N ILE A 19 -0.58 -6.60 7.37
CA ILE A 19 -0.01 -7.78 6.69
C ILE A 19 1.00 -8.50 7.58
N SER A 20 1.85 -7.76 8.30
CA SER A 20 2.80 -8.33 9.26
C SER A 20 2.09 -9.03 10.41
N GLY A 21 0.97 -8.49 10.90
CA GLY A 21 0.10 -9.14 11.89
C GLY A 21 -0.51 -10.46 11.40
N LEU A 22 -0.59 -10.68 10.09
CA LEU A 22 -1.02 -11.94 9.47
C LEU A 22 0.15 -12.92 9.23
N GLY A 23 1.37 -12.58 9.66
CA GLY A 23 2.56 -13.40 9.46
C GLY A 23 3.01 -13.50 8.00
N LYS A 24 2.61 -12.54 7.15
CA LYS A 24 2.97 -12.53 5.73
C LYS A 24 4.10 -11.53 5.47
N ARG A 25 4.89 -11.79 4.43
CA ARG A 25 5.90 -10.84 3.94
C ARG A 25 5.22 -9.78 3.07
N VAL A 26 5.73 -8.55 3.14
CA VAL A 26 5.28 -7.43 2.31
C VAL A 26 6.37 -7.07 1.32
N LYS A 27 5.95 -6.81 0.09
CA LYS A 27 6.76 -6.15 -0.93
C LYS A 27 6.03 -4.91 -1.41
N THR A 28 6.68 -3.76 -1.26
CA THR A 28 6.09 -2.47 -1.65
C THR A 28 6.64 -2.02 -3.00
N VAL A 29 5.75 -1.67 -3.92
CA VAL A 29 6.05 -1.11 -5.24
C VAL A 29 5.53 0.33 -5.26
N GLN A 30 6.45 1.28 -5.26
CA GLN A 30 6.12 2.70 -5.35
C GLN A 30 5.85 3.07 -6.81
N TYR A 31 4.66 3.62 -7.07
CA TYR A 31 4.28 4.19 -8.34
C TYR A 31 4.31 5.71 -8.21
N GLU A 32 5.35 6.32 -8.79
CA GLU A 32 5.49 7.77 -8.88
C GLU A 32 4.93 8.27 -10.20
N SER A 33 4.09 9.31 -10.14
CA SER A 33 3.63 9.98 -11.36
C SER A 33 4.80 10.74 -11.99
N LYS A 34 4.88 10.75 -13.33
CA LYS A 34 5.92 11.48 -14.06
C LYS A 34 5.95 12.99 -13.80
N ARG A 35 4.86 13.56 -13.29
CA ARG A 35 4.77 15.00 -12.99
C ARG A 35 5.34 15.34 -11.62
N GLY A 36 5.72 14.35 -10.83
CA GLY A 36 5.93 14.53 -9.39
C GLY A 36 4.62 14.92 -8.72
N LEU A 37 4.56 14.81 -7.39
CA LEU A 37 3.49 15.43 -6.62
C LEU A 37 4.17 16.22 -5.52
N GLU A 38 4.53 17.47 -5.82
CA GLU A 38 5.11 18.37 -4.83
C GLU A 38 4.15 18.53 -3.66
N GLY A 39 4.65 18.32 -2.45
CA GLY A 39 3.85 18.40 -1.22
C GLY A 39 3.09 17.12 -0.84
N ALA A 40 3.25 16.01 -1.57
CA ALA A 40 2.68 14.74 -1.11
C ALA A 40 3.25 14.37 0.27
N ASP A 41 2.35 14.10 1.20
CA ASP A 41 2.63 13.85 2.61
C ASP A 41 2.24 12.44 3.05
N ASP A 42 1.65 11.66 2.15
CA ASP A 42 1.17 10.30 2.43
C ASP A 42 1.42 9.35 1.24
N TRP A 43 1.44 8.05 1.52
CA TRP A 43 1.53 6.98 0.52
C TRP A 43 0.37 6.02 0.71
N ARG A 44 -0.47 5.87 -0.31
CA ARG A 44 -1.69 5.07 -0.21
C ARG A 44 -1.70 3.89 -1.15
N VAL A 45 -2.28 2.78 -0.67
CA VAL A 45 -2.42 1.54 -1.43
C VAL A 45 -3.41 1.71 -2.58
N LEU A 46 -2.90 1.57 -3.80
CA LEU A 46 -3.69 1.54 -5.04
C LEU A 46 -4.08 0.12 -5.45
N ARG A 47 -3.26 -0.86 -5.08
CA ARG A 47 -3.48 -2.27 -5.41
C ARG A 47 -2.82 -3.17 -4.40
N CYS A 48 -3.48 -4.28 -4.08
CA CYS A 48 -2.92 -5.34 -3.26
C CYS A 48 -3.05 -6.67 -4.02
N ARG A 49 -1.95 -7.44 -4.07
CA ARG A 49 -1.90 -8.77 -4.69
C ARG A 49 -1.15 -9.73 -3.79
N GLU A 50 -1.65 -10.95 -3.65
CA GLU A 50 -0.95 -12.02 -2.95
C GLU A 50 -0.37 -13.01 -3.97
N ARG A 51 0.91 -13.33 -3.85
CA ARG A 51 1.62 -14.32 -4.68
C ARG A 51 2.69 -15.02 -3.84
N ASP A 52 2.75 -16.35 -3.94
CA ASP A 52 3.81 -17.17 -3.30
C ASP A 52 4.04 -16.88 -1.80
N GLY A 53 2.96 -16.60 -1.05
CA GLY A 53 3.02 -16.28 0.38
C GLY A 53 3.52 -14.87 0.72
N GLU A 54 3.72 -14.03 -0.29
CA GLU A 54 4.06 -12.62 -0.17
C GLU A 54 2.89 -11.74 -0.64
N VAL A 55 2.75 -10.57 -0.01
CA VAL A 55 1.77 -9.55 -0.39
C VAL A 55 2.50 -8.39 -1.06
N GLU A 56 2.20 -8.18 -2.34
CA GLU A 56 2.65 -7.03 -3.10
C GLU A 56 1.64 -5.88 -2.94
N LEU A 57 2.13 -4.74 -2.44
CA LEU A 57 1.39 -3.48 -2.35
C LEU A 57 1.89 -2.51 -3.42
N VAL A 58 1.00 -2.08 -4.32
CA VAL A 58 1.27 -0.93 -5.18
C VAL A 58 0.76 0.30 -4.46
N VAL A 59 1.65 1.26 -4.23
CA VAL A 59 1.35 2.53 -3.55
C VAL A 59 1.67 3.72 -4.42
N SER A 60 1.02 4.85 -4.17
CA SER A 60 1.38 6.12 -4.78
C SER A 60 1.29 7.26 -3.78
N ALA A 61 2.07 8.29 -4.05
CA ALA A 61 2.09 9.53 -3.28
C ALA A 61 0.71 10.19 -3.34
N PHE A 62 0.24 10.65 -2.19
CA PHE A 62 -1.08 11.24 -2.02
C PHE A 62 -0.94 12.55 -1.24
N LEU A 63 -1.64 13.58 -1.69
CA LEU A 63 -1.72 14.88 -1.03
C LEU A 63 -2.94 14.87 -0.11
N THR A 64 -2.76 14.93 1.20
CA THR A 64 -3.88 14.93 2.15
C THR A 64 -4.38 16.31 2.53
N GLN A 65 -3.60 17.36 2.25
CA GLN A 65 -3.94 18.75 2.51
C GLN A 65 -4.27 19.47 1.20
N LEU A 66 -5.43 20.15 1.13
CA LEU A 66 -5.90 20.93 -0.02
C LEU A 66 -5.60 22.42 0.15
#